data_AF-A0A023B8I2-F1
#
_entry.id   AF-A0A023B8I2-F1
#
_cell.length_a   1.000
_cell.length_b   1.000
_cell.length_c   1.000
_cell.angle_alpha   90.00
_cell.angle_beta   90.00
_cell.angle_gamma   90.00
#
_symmetry.space_group_name_H-M   'P 1'
#
loop_
_entity.id
_entity.type
_entity.pdbx_description
1 polymer ?
#
loop_
_entity_poly.entity_id
_entity_poly.type
_entity_poly.pdbx_seq_one_letter_code
_entity_poly.pdbx_strand_id
1 'polypeptide(L)'
;MSVEVPLPVDSEENAAKLRAILAATGTPATAPAKASEGPANGVYYRQTLCRTEEYEVAHFLFLSGMASTLHGHAEAAVLLHVARGRVMEEAYVPLPDGQFEYQVTVIAAGEEGYLPQGAFHRVHCLEEAPTVNVYAPPSSNPVAPVPAETMPLLLSAKGRYLKTFHAIASAPVYLKKGFLGIRPIVDEHLERWVAREQEQNTLGQIRVHPDTIADFRVTGVFGAPIPIEYGGFGDSLADVAKAVRKLAARAPCTALAMAMPLGNSAAATVPVYAVPAQHAEELKQNTLWLVQQVIAERQIMAVANSEPGSGGELRLTQTIAVRNKDGLFELTGRKSFATLGPDADYFMCAARCVPQSEDAVDGFFVHRTQLLLDDHWDPLGMRPTASVGLTLQCAQAACRLGFPGSLSGINARHWSTLLFASVFVGVAEGALAALLQLLDNNARQSPFVRTTLGTLALNIDAAAGFVEALTQITDMPYPPATKERCNNAKSVAAKVAVETATNASMLAGGKAYKANHLVSQILHDALAAPLLRPPYPKVIDGIAAKLLDN
;
A
#
# COMPACT_ATOMS: atom_id res chain seq x y z
N MET A 1 4.80 30.34 -10.29
CA MET A 1 6.03 31.15 -10.24
C MET A 1 7.19 30.18 -10.33
N SER A 2 7.92 30.20 -11.43
CA SER A 2 9.16 29.44 -11.61
C SER A 2 10.22 30.06 -10.71
N VAL A 3 10.55 29.38 -9.61
CA VAL A 3 11.71 29.76 -8.80
C VAL A 3 12.91 29.09 -9.46
N GLU A 4 13.63 29.85 -10.28
CA GLU A 4 14.99 29.49 -10.68
C GLU A 4 15.85 29.53 -9.41
N VAL A 5 16.24 28.35 -8.94
CA VAL A 5 17.28 28.20 -7.92
C VAL A 5 18.63 28.38 -8.63
N PRO A 6 19.53 29.24 -8.15
CA PRO A 6 20.83 29.41 -8.77
C PRO A 6 21.66 28.14 -8.56
N LEU A 7 22.10 27.52 -9.65
CA LEU A 7 23.11 26.47 -9.61
C LEU A 7 24.39 27.01 -8.91
N PRO A 8 25.10 26.20 -8.12
CA PRO A 8 26.40 26.60 -7.56
C PRO A 8 27.34 27.02 -8.70
N VAL A 9 28.04 28.13 -8.49
CA VAL A 9 28.74 28.96 -9.51
C VAL A 9 29.88 28.24 -10.28
N ASP A 10 30.07 26.93 -10.09
CA ASP A 10 31.10 26.10 -10.75
C ASP A 10 30.58 24.85 -11.49
N SER A 11 29.26 24.59 -11.53
CA SER A 11 28.74 23.30 -12.02
C SER A 11 28.82 23.10 -13.53
N GLU A 12 28.51 24.14 -14.33
CA GLU A 12 28.48 23.99 -15.79
C GLU A 12 29.86 23.87 -16.43
N GLU A 13 30.86 24.62 -15.95
CA GLU A 13 32.22 24.54 -16.48
C GLU A 13 32.84 23.16 -16.20
N ASN A 14 32.64 22.63 -15.00
CA ASN A 14 33.12 21.30 -14.64
C ASN A 14 32.35 20.18 -15.37
N ALA A 15 31.03 20.32 -15.54
CA ALA A 15 30.26 19.41 -16.39
C ALA A 15 30.75 19.44 -17.84
N ALA A 16 31.08 20.61 -18.40
CA ALA A 16 31.63 20.74 -19.75
C ALA A 16 33.01 20.07 -19.89
N LYS A 17 33.89 20.18 -18.88
CA LYS A 17 35.16 19.45 -18.84
C LYS A 17 34.95 17.93 -18.86
N LEU A 18 34.02 17.42 -18.06
CA LEU A 18 33.70 15.98 -18.04
C LEU A 18 33.10 15.50 -19.36
N ARG A 19 32.25 16.32 -20.02
CA ARG A 19 31.72 16.03 -21.36
C ARG A 19 32.82 15.97 -22.41
N ALA A 20 33.80 16.87 -22.34
CA ALA A 20 34.94 16.86 -23.25
C ALA A 20 35.78 15.58 -23.07
N ILE A 21 35.98 15.13 -21.82
CA ILE A 21 36.64 13.85 -21.52
C ILE A 21 35.84 12.68 -22.10
N LEU A 22 34.52 12.64 -21.87
CA LEU A 22 33.64 11.59 -22.40
C LEU A 22 33.72 11.51 -23.93
N ALA A 23 33.63 12.66 -24.61
CA ALA A 23 33.71 12.76 -26.06
C ALA A 23 35.07 12.28 -26.61
N ALA A 24 36.17 12.59 -25.90
CA ALA A 24 37.51 12.16 -26.29
C ALA A 24 37.73 10.65 -26.12
N THR A 25 37.09 10.01 -25.13
CA THR A 25 37.18 8.55 -24.91
C THR A 25 36.25 7.72 -25.79
N GLY A 26 35.23 8.35 -26.38
CA GLY A 26 34.16 7.69 -27.13
C GLY A 26 33.16 6.97 -26.20
N THR A 27 31.92 6.77 -26.67
CA THR A 27 30.89 5.99 -25.97
C THR A 27 30.94 4.54 -26.47
N PRO A 28 31.45 3.56 -25.71
CA PRO A 28 31.44 2.18 -26.17
C PRO A 28 30.00 1.68 -26.32
N ALA A 29 29.71 1.06 -27.47
CA ALA A 29 28.38 0.56 -27.82
C ALA A 29 27.98 -0.73 -27.05
N THR A 30 28.90 -1.33 -26.28
CA THR A 30 28.71 -2.65 -25.67
C THR A 30 28.81 -2.61 -24.15
N ALA A 31 27.79 -3.17 -23.48
CA ALA A 31 27.73 -3.27 -22.02
C ALA A 31 28.87 -4.14 -21.46
N PRO A 32 29.34 -3.88 -20.22
CA PRO A 32 30.35 -4.71 -19.57
C PRO A 32 29.86 -6.16 -19.41
N ALA A 33 30.76 -7.13 -19.55
CA ALA A 33 30.46 -8.54 -19.31
C ALA A 33 30.08 -8.78 -17.84
N LYS A 34 29.24 -9.80 -17.57
CA LYS A 34 28.81 -10.23 -16.22
C LYS A 34 29.95 -10.59 -15.24
N ALA A 35 31.21 -10.64 -15.71
CA ALA A 35 32.40 -10.96 -14.92
C ALA A 35 33.16 -9.71 -14.42
N SER A 36 32.59 -8.52 -14.53
CA SER A 36 33.21 -7.24 -14.12
C SER A 36 32.92 -6.87 -12.66
N GLU A 37 33.66 -5.90 -12.10
CA GLU A 37 33.62 -5.51 -10.69
C GLU A 37 32.23 -4.97 -10.30
N GLY A 38 31.34 -5.80 -9.78
CA GLY A 38 30.03 -5.39 -9.26
C GLY A 38 29.98 -5.46 -7.73
N PRO A 39 29.09 -4.72 -7.06
CA PRO A 39 28.83 -4.95 -5.65
C PRO A 39 28.30 -6.37 -5.46
N ALA A 40 28.66 -7.03 -4.35
CA ALA A 40 28.39 -8.46 -4.10
C ALA A 40 26.89 -8.86 -4.17
N ASN A 41 26.00 -7.88 -4.19
CA ASN A 41 24.54 -7.98 -4.27
C ASN A 41 23.96 -7.91 -5.70
N GLY A 42 24.78 -7.76 -6.75
CA GLY A 42 24.35 -7.92 -8.14
C GLY A 42 23.48 -6.79 -8.71
N VAL A 43 23.62 -5.56 -8.21
CA VAL A 43 22.81 -4.40 -8.65
C VAL A 43 23.24 -3.88 -10.04
N TYR A 44 24.54 -3.85 -10.30
CA TYR A 44 25.11 -3.43 -11.57
C TYR A 44 26.47 -4.10 -11.78
N TYR A 45 26.93 -4.07 -13.02
CA TYR A 45 28.29 -4.49 -13.39
C TYR A 45 29.12 -3.26 -13.76
N ARG A 46 30.35 -3.14 -13.27
CA ARG A 46 31.23 -1.99 -13.56
C ARG A 46 32.57 -2.42 -14.14
N GLN A 47 33.01 -1.73 -15.18
CA GLN A 47 34.30 -1.91 -15.82
C GLN A 47 34.98 -0.56 -16.03
N THR A 48 36.16 -0.34 -15.45
CA THR A 48 36.97 0.84 -15.76
C THR A 48 37.53 0.73 -17.18
N LEU A 49 37.30 1.76 -17.99
CA LEU A 49 37.78 1.85 -19.36
C LEU A 49 39.13 2.55 -19.43
N CYS A 50 39.26 3.66 -18.70
CA CYS A 50 40.46 4.48 -18.66
C CYS A 50 40.58 5.11 -17.28
N ARG A 51 41.81 5.17 -16.74
CA ARG A 51 42.12 5.89 -15.51
C ARG A 51 43.47 6.58 -15.66
N THR A 52 43.49 7.89 -15.45
CA THR A 52 44.70 8.73 -15.46
C THR A 52 44.91 9.31 -14.05
N GLU A 53 45.87 10.23 -13.88
CA GLU A 53 45.99 11.00 -12.65
C GLU A 53 44.86 12.05 -12.50
N GLU A 54 44.25 12.46 -13.62
CA GLU A 54 43.27 13.55 -13.67
C GLU A 54 41.81 13.09 -13.72
N TYR A 55 41.52 11.91 -14.28
CA TYR A 55 40.16 11.40 -14.38
C TYR A 55 40.07 9.86 -14.54
N GLU A 56 38.88 9.32 -14.31
CA GLU A 56 38.53 7.95 -14.63
C GLU A 56 37.26 7.90 -15.48
N VAL A 57 37.23 7.05 -16.51
CA VAL A 57 36.02 6.70 -17.27
C VAL A 57 35.70 5.24 -17.02
N ALA A 58 34.47 4.96 -16.57
CA ALA A 58 34.02 3.61 -16.28
C ALA A 58 32.64 3.34 -16.90
N HIS A 59 32.49 2.12 -17.38
CA HIS A 59 31.24 1.57 -17.88
C HIS A 59 30.45 0.91 -16.76
N PHE A 60 29.14 1.13 -16.76
CA PHE A 60 28.21 0.44 -15.88
C PHE A 60 27.12 -0.25 -16.71
N LEU A 61 26.65 -1.40 -16.25
CA LEU A 61 25.40 -2.00 -16.68
C LEU A 61 24.49 -2.07 -15.46
N PHE A 62 23.57 -1.11 -15.33
CA PHE A 62 22.54 -1.17 -14.32
C PHE A 62 21.45 -2.14 -14.76
N LEU A 63 21.04 -3.04 -13.86
CA LEU A 63 20.03 -4.06 -14.16
C LEU A 63 18.63 -3.54 -13.88
N SER A 64 17.70 -3.80 -14.80
CA SER A 64 16.31 -3.34 -14.71
C SER A 64 15.66 -3.70 -13.36
N GLY A 65 14.98 -2.74 -12.74
CA GLY A 65 14.28 -2.91 -11.46
C GLY A 65 15.17 -2.88 -10.22
N MET A 66 16.49 -2.77 -10.38
CA MET A 66 17.44 -2.69 -9.27
C MET A 66 17.74 -1.23 -8.90
N ALA A 67 18.16 -0.99 -7.66
CA ALA A 67 18.62 0.32 -7.21
C ALA A 67 19.97 0.18 -6.49
N SER A 68 20.87 1.14 -6.72
CA SER A 68 22.12 1.22 -5.95
C SER A 68 21.85 1.52 -4.48
N THR A 69 22.83 1.23 -3.63
CA THR A 69 22.83 1.83 -2.29
C THR A 69 23.00 3.34 -2.43
N LEU A 70 22.57 4.11 -1.42
CA LEU A 70 22.90 5.52 -1.38
C LEU A 70 24.41 5.65 -1.09
N HIS A 71 25.15 6.28 -1.99
CA HIS A 71 26.61 6.39 -1.92
C HIS A 71 27.10 7.71 -2.52
N GLY A 72 28.34 8.07 -2.22
CA GLY A 72 29.06 9.17 -2.86
C GLY A 72 30.30 8.67 -3.58
N HIS A 73 31.07 9.62 -4.15
CA HIS A 73 32.20 9.33 -5.03
C HIS A 73 33.54 9.84 -4.48
N ALA A 74 33.66 9.91 -3.15
CA ALA A 74 34.78 10.55 -2.45
C ALA A 74 34.97 12.00 -2.94
N GLU A 75 36.17 12.35 -3.39
CA GLU A 75 36.52 13.69 -3.86
C GLU A 75 36.16 13.94 -5.34
N ALA A 76 35.51 12.99 -6.03
CA ALA A 76 35.23 13.11 -7.46
C ALA A 76 33.91 13.84 -7.74
N ALA A 77 33.92 14.73 -8.74
CA ALA A 77 32.72 15.08 -9.48
C ALA A 77 32.45 14.01 -10.55
N VAL A 78 31.18 13.79 -10.86
CA VAL A 78 30.73 12.71 -11.74
C VAL A 78 29.81 13.21 -12.83
N LEU A 79 30.06 12.77 -14.06
CA LEU A 79 29.12 12.86 -15.17
C LEU A 79 28.66 11.45 -15.53
N LEU A 80 27.36 11.19 -15.45
CA LEU A 80 26.73 9.92 -15.83
C LEU A 80 26.02 10.11 -17.17
N HIS A 81 26.43 9.36 -18.19
CA HIS A 81 25.79 9.36 -19.50
C HIS A 81 25.05 8.04 -19.72
N VAL A 82 23.76 8.09 -20.04
CA VAL A 82 22.94 6.89 -20.29
C VAL A 82 23.01 6.54 -21.77
N ALA A 83 23.71 5.47 -22.13
CA ALA A 83 23.83 5.06 -23.52
C ALA A 83 22.52 4.45 -24.07
N ARG A 84 21.80 3.70 -23.22
CA ARG A 84 20.50 3.08 -23.54
C ARG A 84 19.69 2.90 -22.27
N GLY A 85 18.37 2.81 -22.40
CA GLY A 85 17.46 2.60 -21.28
C GLY A 85 17.16 3.89 -20.54
N ARG A 86 16.72 3.77 -19.29
CA ARG A 86 16.38 4.90 -18.43
C ARG A 86 16.76 4.59 -16.99
N VAL A 87 17.33 5.58 -16.33
CA VAL A 87 17.59 5.55 -14.89
C VAL A 87 16.90 6.74 -14.22
N MET A 88 16.50 6.58 -12.97
CA MET A 88 16.10 7.68 -12.10
C MET A 88 17.20 7.90 -11.07
N GLU A 89 17.83 9.06 -11.11
CA GLU A 89 18.86 9.48 -10.18
C GLU A 89 18.22 10.28 -9.03
N GLU A 90 18.28 9.70 -7.83
CA GLU A 90 18.01 10.38 -6.57
C GLU A 90 19.33 11.00 -6.08
N ALA A 91 19.49 12.32 -6.15
CA ALA A 91 20.75 13.01 -5.83
C ALA A 91 20.61 14.01 -4.67
N TYR A 92 21.69 14.12 -3.91
CA TYR A 92 21.89 15.04 -2.80
C TYR A 92 23.12 15.89 -3.10
N VAL A 93 22.89 17.14 -3.51
CA VAL A 93 23.91 18.07 -3.95
C VAL A 93 24.34 18.94 -2.76
N PRO A 94 25.64 19.02 -2.42
CA PRO A 94 26.10 19.84 -1.31
C PRO A 94 25.90 21.33 -1.59
N LEU A 95 25.53 22.08 -0.56
CA LEU A 95 25.38 23.53 -0.57
C LEU A 95 26.52 24.19 0.22
N PRO A 96 26.85 25.48 -0.06
CA PRO A 96 27.95 26.19 0.59
C PRO A 96 27.84 26.29 2.13
N ASP A 97 26.65 26.14 2.69
CA ASP A 97 26.36 26.18 4.13
C ASP A 97 26.52 24.82 4.83
N GLY A 98 26.99 23.79 4.11
CA GLY A 98 27.13 22.42 4.61
C GLY A 98 25.81 21.63 4.64
N GLN A 99 24.72 22.18 4.11
CA GLN A 99 23.48 21.43 3.85
C GLN A 99 23.53 20.72 2.50
N PHE A 100 22.44 20.02 2.17
CA PHE A 100 22.24 19.42 0.87
C PHE A 100 20.93 19.91 0.24
N GLU A 101 20.93 20.00 -1.08
CA GLU A 101 19.74 20.06 -1.92
C GLU A 101 19.42 18.66 -2.41
N TYR A 102 18.14 18.29 -2.36
CA TYR A 102 17.67 17.01 -2.85
C TYR A 102 16.97 17.18 -4.19
N GLN A 103 17.32 16.34 -5.15
CA GLN A 103 16.73 16.33 -6.48
C GLN A 103 16.49 14.91 -6.97
N VAL A 104 15.48 14.74 -7.82
CA VAL A 104 15.19 13.47 -8.49
C VAL A 104 15.05 13.74 -9.97
N THR A 105 15.90 13.11 -10.76
CA THR A 105 15.97 13.31 -12.22
C THR A 105 15.84 11.97 -12.93
N VAL A 106 14.98 11.89 -13.94
CA VAL A 106 14.99 10.74 -14.87
C VAL A 106 15.95 11.09 -15.99
N ILE A 107 16.94 10.23 -16.22
CA ILE A 107 17.95 10.37 -17.26
C ILE A 107 17.71 9.27 -18.30
N ALA A 108 17.29 9.66 -19.49
CA ALA A 108 16.98 8.77 -20.59
C ALA A 108 18.17 8.53 -21.52
N ALA A 109 18.02 7.60 -22.46
CA ALA A 109 19.03 7.31 -23.46
C ALA A 109 19.49 8.58 -24.21
N GLY A 110 20.79 8.82 -24.22
CA GLY A 110 21.43 10.01 -24.79
C GLY A 110 21.54 11.19 -23.83
N GLU A 111 20.92 11.13 -22.65
CA GLU A 111 20.96 12.20 -21.65
C GLU A 111 22.05 11.97 -20.60
N GLU A 112 22.32 13.02 -19.83
CA GLU A 112 23.39 13.07 -18.84
C GLU A 112 22.90 13.59 -17.49
N GLY A 113 23.41 12.99 -16.41
CA GLY A 113 23.33 13.51 -15.05
C GLY A 113 24.70 14.04 -14.61
N TYR A 114 24.71 15.11 -13.84
CA TYR A 114 25.93 15.68 -13.27
C TYR A 114 25.82 15.75 -11.75
N LEU A 115 26.89 15.32 -11.08
CA LEU A 115 27.05 15.39 -9.64
C LEU A 115 28.35 16.12 -9.30
N PRO A 116 28.29 17.21 -8.54
CA PRO A 116 29.50 17.89 -8.07
C PRO A 116 30.21 17.08 -6.99
N GLN A 117 31.45 17.46 -6.70
CA GLN A 117 32.24 16.89 -5.60
C GLN A 117 31.49 16.96 -4.27
N GLY A 118 31.53 15.88 -3.49
CA GLY A 118 30.83 15.78 -2.20
C GLY A 118 29.34 15.44 -2.31
N ALA A 119 28.80 15.24 -3.51
CA ALA A 119 27.43 14.77 -3.69
C ALA A 119 27.25 13.28 -3.36
N PHE A 120 26.02 12.95 -2.97
CA PHE A 120 25.57 11.56 -2.77
C PHE A 120 24.43 11.27 -3.72
N HIS A 121 24.33 10.05 -4.22
CA HIS A 121 23.20 9.66 -5.05
C HIS A 121 22.83 8.19 -4.90
N ARG A 122 21.63 7.89 -5.38
CA ARG A 122 21.12 6.55 -5.60
C ARG A 122 20.56 6.51 -7.02
N VAL A 123 20.94 5.49 -7.77
CA VAL A 123 20.49 5.28 -9.14
C VAL A 123 19.48 4.14 -9.11
N HIS A 124 18.25 4.43 -9.51
CA HIS A 124 17.18 3.46 -9.71
C HIS A 124 17.11 3.12 -11.19
N CYS A 125 17.34 1.86 -11.52
CA CYS A 125 17.36 1.41 -12.89
C CYS A 125 15.93 1.11 -13.35
N LEU A 126 15.35 1.97 -14.19
CA LEU A 126 13.97 1.80 -14.67
C LEU A 126 13.89 0.78 -15.81
N GLU A 127 14.96 0.70 -16.59
CA GLU A 127 15.20 -0.26 -17.67
C GLU A 127 16.68 -0.64 -17.63
N GLU A 128 17.05 -1.83 -18.12
CA GLU A 128 18.47 -2.20 -18.22
C GLU A 128 19.25 -1.10 -18.97
N ALA A 129 20.19 -0.47 -18.25
CA ALA A 129 20.81 0.77 -18.67
C ALA A 129 22.34 0.65 -18.64
N PRO A 130 22.97 0.45 -19.80
CA PRO A 130 24.40 0.69 -19.97
C PRO A 130 24.67 2.20 -19.81
N THR A 131 25.57 2.58 -18.91
CA THR A 131 25.99 3.97 -18.71
C THR A 131 27.50 4.11 -18.77
N VAL A 132 27.94 5.33 -19.11
CA VAL A 132 29.35 5.73 -19.06
C VAL A 132 29.47 6.83 -18.02
N ASN A 133 30.29 6.60 -17.01
CA ASN A 133 30.49 7.54 -15.93
C ASN A 133 31.92 8.06 -15.98
N VAL A 134 32.07 9.39 -15.97
CA VAL A 134 33.36 10.08 -15.88
C VAL A 134 33.50 10.64 -14.48
N TYR A 135 34.63 10.35 -13.83
CA TYR A 135 35.00 10.82 -12.49
C TYR A 135 36.22 11.74 -12.62
N ALA A 136 36.16 12.95 -12.11
CA ALA A 136 37.33 13.83 -12.01
C ALA A 136 37.36 14.55 -10.64
N PRO A 137 38.46 14.44 -9.86
CA PRO A 137 39.58 13.51 -10.05
C PRO A 137 39.13 12.03 -10.03
N PRO A 138 40.00 11.06 -10.37
CA PRO A 138 39.66 9.64 -10.26
C PRO A 138 39.25 9.30 -8.83
N SER A 139 38.07 8.70 -8.64
CA SER A 139 37.58 8.38 -7.29
C SER A 139 38.44 7.28 -6.65
N SER A 140 38.79 7.45 -5.36
CA SER A 140 39.41 6.40 -4.56
C SER A 140 38.42 5.33 -4.11
N ASN A 141 37.13 5.69 -4.04
CA ASN A 141 36.04 4.78 -3.74
C ASN A 141 34.74 5.27 -4.45
N PRO A 142 34.39 4.70 -5.61
CA PRO A 142 33.22 5.13 -6.39
C PRO A 142 31.88 4.68 -5.79
N VAL A 143 31.90 4.01 -4.63
CA VAL A 143 30.72 3.63 -3.85
C VAL A 143 30.92 3.95 -2.37
N ALA A 144 31.53 5.10 -2.10
CA ALA A 144 31.79 5.53 -0.73
C ALA A 144 30.45 5.57 0.06
N PRO A 145 30.31 4.82 1.16
CA PRO A 145 29.08 4.83 1.94
C PRO A 145 28.86 6.21 2.55
N VAL A 146 27.60 6.58 2.75
CA VAL A 146 27.26 7.83 3.43
C VAL A 146 27.76 7.78 4.88
N PRO A 147 28.58 8.77 5.32
CA PRO A 147 28.97 8.87 6.73
C PRO A 147 27.75 9.00 7.65
N ALA A 148 27.80 8.41 8.84
CA ALA A 148 26.67 8.36 9.75
C ALA A 148 26.20 9.77 10.18
N GLU A 149 27.15 10.70 10.31
CA GLU A 149 26.96 12.11 10.61
C GLU A 149 26.32 12.91 9.46
N THR A 150 26.49 12.46 8.21
CA THR A 150 25.93 13.11 7.01
C THR A 150 24.50 12.66 6.75
N MET A 151 24.14 11.42 7.10
CA MET A 151 22.81 10.86 6.86
C MET A 151 21.65 11.74 7.35
N PRO A 152 21.68 12.32 8.56
CA PRO A 152 20.63 13.25 9.02
C PRO A 152 20.45 14.48 8.12
N LEU A 153 21.54 15.00 7.54
CA LEU A 153 21.50 16.16 6.64
C LEU A 153 20.85 15.80 5.30
N LEU A 154 21.16 14.60 4.77
CA LEU A 154 20.52 14.09 3.55
C LEU A 154 19.01 13.90 3.76
N LEU A 155 18.62 13.25 4.86
CA LEU A 155 17.21 13.07 5.21
C LEU A 155 16.49 14.42 5.39
N SER A 156 17.17 15.41 5.97
CA SER A 156 16.65 16.78 6.10
C SER A 156 16.46 17.45 4.74
N ALA A 157 17.40 17.30 3.81
CA ALA A 157 17.31 17.82 2.44
C ALA A 157 16.13 17.20 1.67
N LYS A 158 16.00 15.87 1.69
CA LYS A 158 14.86 15.17 1.10
C LYS A 158 13.55 15.59 1.76
N GLY A 159 13.53 15.73 3.08
CA GLY A 159 12.39 16.25 3.82
C GLY A 159 12.00 17.68 3.41
N ARG A 160 12.97 18.57 3.15
CA ARG A 160 12.72 19.92 2.63
C ARG A 160 12.15 19.87 1.22
N TYR A 161 12.73 19.09 0.32
CA TYR A 161 12.21 18.90 -1.04
C TYR A 161 10.76 18.39 -1.03
N LEU A 162 10.47 17.36 -0.22
CA LEU A 162 9.12 16.85 -0.06
C LEU A 162 8.16 17.89 0.55
N LYS A 163 8.65 18.80 1.41
CA LYS A 163 7.88 19.93 1.93
C LYS A 163 7.59 20.99 0.87
N THR A 164 8.45 21.16 -0.14
CA THR A 164 8.21 22.09 -1.27
C THR A 164 7.02 21.68 -2.13
N PHE A 165 6.64 20.40 -2.09
CA PHE A 165 5.41 19.86 -2.71
C PHE A 165 4.17 19.91 -1.78
N HIS A 166 4.24 20.71 -0.70
CA HIS A 166 3.30 20.95 0.42
C HIS A 166 3.49 20.09 1.68
N ALA A 167 3.86 20.81 2.76
CA ALA A 167 3.39 20.64 4.14
C ALA A 167 3.55 19.27 4.82
N ILE A 168 4.71 18.61 4.72
CA ILE A 168 5.08 17.55 5.68
C ILE A 168 5.92 18.16 6.80
N ALA A 169 5.33 19.12 7.53
CA ALA A 169 5.94 19.77 8.68
C ALA A 169 5.50 19.12 10.00
N SER A 170 5.68 17.81 10.11
CA SER A 170 5.89 17.14 11.39
C SER A 170 6.40 15.75 11.10
N ALA A 171 7.59 15.40 11.60
CA ALA A 171 7.95 14.00 11.74
C ALA A 171 6.76 13.28 12.41
N PRO A 172 6.20 12.24 11.80
CA PRO A 172 4.96 11.66 12.29
C PRO A 172 5.14 11.20 13.74
N VAL A 173 4.16 11.51 14.59
CA VAL A 173 4.18 11.33 16.06
C VAL A 173 4.62 9.92 16.48
N TYR A 174 4.40 8.90 15.66
CA TYR A 174 4.82 7.53 15.94
C TYR A 174 6.36 7.33 15.99
N LEU A 175 7.16 8.13 15.26
CA LEU A 175 8.63 8.08 15.39
C LEU A 175 9.08 8.54 16.77
N LYS A 176 8.28 9.39 17.45
CA LYS A 176 8.55 9.82 18.84
C LYS A 176 8.12 8.80 19.88
N LYS A 177 7.17 7.91 19.56
CA LYS A 177 6.73 6.80 20.44
C LYS A 177 7.46 5.48 20.17
N GLY A 178 8.27 5.38 19.12
CA GLY A 178 9.07 4.19 18.81
C GLY A 178 8.32 3.07 18.10
N PHE A 179 7.13 3.32 17.54
CA PHE A 179 6.44 2.31 16.74
C PHE A 179 7.09 2.17 15.36
N LEU A 180 7.56 0.95 15.06
CA LEU A 180 8.11 0.56 13.76
C LEU A 180 7.13 -0.37 13.03
N GLY A 181 5.90 0.11 12.78
CA GLY A 181 4.88 -0.62 12.00
C GLY A 181 3.61 -0.99 12.76
N ILE A 182 2.68 -1.60 12.04
CA ILE A 182 1.33 -1.92 12.51
C ILE A 182 1.28 -2.99 13.60
N ARG A 183 2.17 -3.98 13.57
CA ARG A 183 2.17 -5.09 14.55
C ARG A 183 2.41 -4.57 15.98
N PRO A 184 3.45 -3.78 16.27
CA PRO A 184 3.60 -3.12 17.56
C PRO A 184 2.39 -2.28 18.00
N ILE A 185 1.74 -1.57 17.08
CA ILE A 185 0.55 -0.75 17.38
C ILE A 185 -0.61 -1.65 17.81
N VAL A 186 -0.90 -2.70 17.04
CA VAL A 186 -1.94 -3.67 17.40
C VAL A 186 -1.62 -4.33 18.73
N ASP A 187 -0.36 -4.71 18.97
CA ASP A 187 0.06 -5.37 20.20
C ASP A 187 -0.11 -4.49 21.44
N GLU A 188 0.25 -3.21 21.36
CA GLU A 188 0.07 -2.26 22.46
C GLU A 188 -1.42 -1.98 22.76
N HIS A 189 -2.25 -1.89 21.73
CA HIS A 189 -3.65 -1.47 21.89
C HIS A 189 -4.66 -2.63 21.98
N LEU A 190 -4.25 -3.87 21.72
CA LEU A 190 -5.14 -5.02 21.56
C LEU A 190 -6.15 -5.16 22.71
N GLU A 191 -5.67 -5.22 23.95
CA GLU A 191 -6.56 -5.43 25.11
C GLU A 191 -7.59 -4.31 25.25
N ARG A 192 -7.20 -3.06 24.98
CA ARG A 192 -8.12 -1.91 25.05
C ARG A 192 -9.16 -1.94 23.94
N TRP A 193 -8.75 -2.25 22.72
CA TRP A 193 -9.68 -2.35 21.59
C TRP A 193 -10.66 -3.50 21.75
N VAL A 194 -10.20 -4.65 22.26
CA VAL A 194 -11.06 -5.80 22.59
C VAL A 194 -12.07 -5.44 23.68
N ALA A 195 -11.62 -4.83 24.77
CA ALA A 195 -12.52 -4.43 25.86
C ALA A 195 -13.60 -3.45 25.39
N ARG A 196 -13.23 -2.46 24.58
CA ARG A 196 -14.16 -1.50 23.98
C ARG A 196 -15.16 -2.19 23.07
N GLU A 197 -14.72 -3.03 22.13
CA GLU A 197 -15.66 -3.72 21.24
C GLU A 197 -16.64 -4.63 22.00
N GLN A 198 -16.18 -5.31 23.05
CA GLN A 198 -17.05 -6.13 23.91
C GLN A 198 -18.10 -5.30 24.65
N GLU A 199 -17.71 -4.13 25.18
CA GLU A 199 -18.64 -3.17 25.76
C GLU A 199 -19.70 -2.74 24.74
N GLN A 200 -19.27 -2.38 23.53
CA GLN A 200 -20.16 -1.96 22.45
C GLN A 200 -21.16 -3.03 22.06
N ASN A 201 -20.69 -4.28 21.90
CA ASN A 201 -21.53 -5.42 21.60
C ASN A 201 -22.53 -5.71 22.74
N THR A 202 -22.12 -5.51 24.00
CA THR A 202 -23.00 -5.67 25.16
C THR A 202 -24.08 -4.60 25.22
N LEU A 203 -23.73 -3.35 24.89
CA LEU A 203 -24.64 -2.21 24.88
C LEU A 203 -25.45 -2.09 23.57
N GLY A 204 -25.22 -2.97 22.59
CA GLY A 204 -25.87 -2.93 21.29
C GLY A 204 -25.49 -1.71 20.44
N GLN A 205 -24.33 -1.11 20.69
CA GLN A 205 -23.83 0.04 19.94
C GLN A 205 -23.48 -0.34 18.49
N ILE A 206 -23.66 0.62 17.59
CA ILE A 206 -23.53 0.43 16.14
C ILE A 206 -22.34 1.18 15.52
N ARG A 207 -21.46 1.75 16.35
CA ARG A 207 -20.27 2.50 15.93
C ARG A 207 -19.04 1.98 16.63
N VAL A 208 -17.87 2.16 16.02
CA VAL A 208 -16.58 1.87 16.66
C VAL A 208 -16.39 2.85 17.81
N HIS A 209 -15.74 2.40 18.88
CA HIS A 209 -15.57 3.22 20.06
C HIS A 209 -14.80 4.51 19.71
N PRO A 210 -15.25 5.70 20.13
CA PRO A 210 -14.59 6.97 19.78
C PRO A 210 -13.10 6.99 20.13
N ASP A 211 -12.71 6.46 21.28
CA ASP A 211 -11.30 6.35 21.65
C ASP A 211 -10.49 5.39 20.75
N THR A 212 -11.13 4.37 20.15
CA THR A 212 -10.47 3.50 19.16
C THR A 212 -10.26 4.26 17.85
N ILE A 213 -11.21 5.10 17.44
CA ILE A 213 -11.03 6.02 16.31
C ILE A 213 -9.90 7.03 16.60
N ALA A 214 -9.86 7.58 17.81
CA ALA A 214 -8.78 8.46 18.24
C ALA A 214 -7.42 7.76 18.23
N ASP A 215 -7.35 6.51 18.72
CA ASP A 215 -6.14 5.68 18.66
C ASP A 215 -5.67 5.48 17.21
N PHE A 216 -6.57 5.19 16.26
CA PHE A 216 -6.21 5.06 14.85
C PHE A 216 -5.54 6.32 14.29
N ARG A 217 -6.09 7.50 14.62
CA ARG A 217 -5.53 8.80 14.18
C ARG A 217 -4.20 9.12 14.86
N VAL A 218 -4.10 8.94 16.17
CA VAL A 218 -2.91 9.26 16.97
C VAL A 218 -1.74 8.35 16.63
N THR A 219 -1.99 7.05 16.46
CA THR A 219 -0.96 6.07 16.10
C THR A 219 -0.55 6.19 14.64
N GLY A 220 -1.42 6.73 13.79
CA GLY A 220 -1.19 6.79 12.35
C GLY A 220 -1.24 5.41 11.68
N VAL A 221 -2.01 4.46 12.24
CA VAL A 221 -2.05 3.05 11.81
C VAL A 221 -2.32 2.89 10.31
N PHE A 222 -3.08 3.79 9.69
CA PHE A 222 -3.37 3.77 8.26
C PHE A 222 -2.17 4.08 7.36
N GLY A 223 -1.09 4.64 7.92
CA GLY A 223 0.20 4.79 7.25
C GLY A 223 0.99 3.48 7.10
N ALA A 224 0.48 2.34 7.59
CA ALA A 224 1.15 1.05 7.52
C ALA A 224 1.60 0.64 6.12
N PRO A 225 0.72 0.64 5.10
CA PRO A 225 1.13 0.26 3.76
C PRO A 225 2.00 1.33 3.08
N ILE A 226 1.95 2.58 3.54
CA ILE A 226 2.59 3.70 2.85
C ILE A 226 4.11 3.55 2.96
N PRO A 227 4.86 3.63 1.83
CA PRO A 227 6.31 3.52 1.84
C PRO A 227 7.02 4.51 2.77
N ILE A 228 8.18 4.12 3.29
CA ILE A 228 8.97 4.90 4.26
C ILE A 228 9.41 6.24 3.65
N GLU A 229 9.72 6.28 2.35
CA GLU A 229 10.09 7.50 1.62
C GLU A 229 8.97 8.55 1.55
N TYR A 230 7.72 8.12 1.73
CA TYR A 230 6.54 8.98 1.86
C TYR A 230 6.17 9.25 3.32
N GLY A 231 7.02 8.80 4.26
CA GLY A 231 6.81 8.98 5.69
C GLY A 231 5.72 8.07 6.25
N GLY A 232 5.47 6.90 5.66
CA GLY A 232 4.66 5.82 6.26
C GLY A 232 5.52 4.80 7.02
N PHE A 233 4.95 3.62 7.33
CA PHE A 233 5.69 2.55 8.01
C PHE A 233 6.37 1.56 7.05
N GLY A 234 5.92 1.48 5.79
CA GLY A 234 6.43 0.52 4.81
C GLY A 234 6.15 -0.94 5.16
N ASP A 235 5.10 -1.22 5.94
CA ASP A 235 4.71 -2.59 6.29
C ASP A 235 4.33 -3.38 5.03
N SER A 236 4.79 -4.63 4.95
CA SER A 236 4.39 -5.53 3.87
C SER A 236 2.91 -5.94 4.01
N LEU A 237 2.28 -6.37 2.91
CA LEU A 237 0.92 -6.93 2.97
C LEU A 237 0.84 -8.11 3.96
N ALA A 238 1.90 -8.91 4.06
CA ALA A 238 1.98 -10.00 5.02
C ALA A 238 1.97 -9.52 6.48
N ASP A 239 2.70 -8.44 6.80
CA ASP A 239 2.70 -7.86 8.14
C ASP A 239 1.35 -7.26 8.51
N VAL A 240 0.73 -6.54 7.58
CA VAL A 240 -0.60 -5.94 7.77
C VAL A 240 -1.68 -7.03 7.90
N ALA A 241 -1.64 -8.06 7.07
CA ALA A 241 -2.56 -9.20 7.15
C ALA A 241 -2.47 -9.93 8.50
N LYS A 242 -1.26 -10.18 9.00
CA LYS A 242 -1.03 -10.79 10.32
C LYS A 242 -1.59 -9.93 11.46
N ALA A 243 -1.35 -8.63 11.41
CA ALA A 243 -1.85 -7.70 12.42
C ALA A 243 -3.40 -7.62 12.42
N VAL A 244 -4.01 -7.54 11.24
CA VAL A 244 -5.47 -7.55 11.06
C VAL A 244 -6.09 -8.86 11.55
N ARG A 245 -5.51 -10.02 11.18
CA ARG A 245 -5.98 -11.34 11.63
C ARG A 245 -5.90 -11.49 13.15
N LYS A 246 -4.77 -11.09 13.76
CA LYS A 246 -4.58 -11.10 15.22
C LYS A 246 -5.64 -10.29 15.95
N LEU A 247 -5.94 -9.09 15.44
CA LEU A 247 -6.99 -8.25 15.99
C LEU A 247 -8.38 -8.90 15.80
N ALA A 248 -8.66 -9.41 14.59
CA ALA A 248 -9.96 -9.98 14.24
C ALA A 248 -10.35 -11.22 15.06
N ALA A 249 -9.37 -11.98 15.57
CA ALA A 249 -9.63 -13.11 16.46
C ALA A 249 -10.27 -12.73 17.80
N ARG A 250 -10.25 -11.44 18.17
CA ARG A 250 -10.80 -10.96 19.45
C ARG A 250 -11.67 -9.72 19.34
N ALA A 251 -11.48 -8.92 18.29
CA ALA A 251 -12.19 -7.68 17.98
C ALA A 251 -12.46 -7.62 16.45
N PRO A 252 -13.32 -8.52 15.92
CA PRO A 252 -13.59 -8.64 14.49
C PRO A 252 -14.11 -7.35 13.85
N CYS A 253 -14.95 -6.59 14.56
CA CYS A 253 -15.55 -5.37 14.02
C CYS A 253 -14.48 -4.26 13.89
N THR A 254 -13.64 -4.11 14.90
CA THR A 254 -12.51 -3.17 14.90
C THR A 254 -11.50 -3.53 13.81
N ALA A 255 -11.21 -4.83 13.63
CA ALA A 255 -10.33 -5.30 12.57
C ALA A 255 -10.89 -5.01 11.17
N LEU A 256 -12.19 -5.24 10.95
CA LEU A 256 -12.84 -4.92 9.68
C LEU A 256 -12.85 -3.41 9.40
N ALA A 257 -13.13 -2.60 10.43
CA ALA A 257 -13.06 -1.15 10.37
C ALA A 257 -11.66 -0.65 9.97
N MET A 258 -10.60 -1.28 10.48
CA MET A 258 -9.22 -0.96 10.15
C MET A 258 -8.79 -1.44 8.75
N ALA A 259 -9.26 -2.62 8.32
CA ALA A 259 -8.84 -3.25 7.06
C ALA A 259 -9.17 -2.42 5.80
N MET A 260 -10.32 -1.73 5.79
CA MET A 260 -10.79 -1.01 4.59
C MET A 260 -9.93 0.23 4.26
N PRO A 261 -9.66 1.16 5.21
CA PRO A 261 -8.77 2.29 4.93
C PRO A 261 -7.32 1.89 4.66
N LEU A 262 -6.84 0.77 5.25
CA LEU A 262 -5.53 0.20 4.91
C LEU A 262 -5.45 -0.21 3.43
N GLY A 263 -6.52 -0.80 2.89
CA GLY A 263 -6.60 -1.12 1.47
C GLY A 263 -6.50 0.10 0.54
N ASN A 264 -7.07 1.24 0.93
CA ASN A 264 -6.92 2.50 0.20
C ASN A 264 -5.47 3.02 0.29
N SER A 265 -4.88 2.98 1.48
CA SER A 265 -3.51 3.47 1.73
C SER A 265 -2.46 2.69 0.94
N ALA A 266 -2.71 1.40 0.69
CA ALA A 266 -1.88 0.56 -0.18
C ALA A 266 -1.84 1.00 -1.65
N ALA A 267 -2.69 1.94 -2.10
CA ALA A 267 -2.51 2.52 -3.42
C ALA A 267 -1.16 3.26 -3.57
N ALA A 268 -0.58 3.73 -2.46
CA ALA A 268 0.74 4.36 -2.45
C ALA A 268 1.90 3.37 -2.71
N THR A 269 1.66 2.05 -2.67
CA THR A 269 2.68 1.03 -2.96
C THR A 269 2.78 0.69 -4.44
N VAL A 270 1.99 1.33 -5.32
CA VAL A 270 2.06 1.09 -6.76
C VAL A 270 3.30 1.80 -7.33
N PRO A 271 4.29 1.06 -7.85
CA PRO A 271 5.46 1.71 -8.43
C PRO A 271 5.15 2.23 -9.83
N VAL A 272 5.81 3.32 -10.21
CA VAL A 272 5.60 3.99 -11.51
C VAL A 272 5.88 3.07 -12.70
N TYR A 273 6.86 2.18 -12.59
CA TYR A 273 7.19 1.24 -13.68
C TYR A 273 6.08 0.19 -13.94
N ALA A 274 5.18 -0.03 -12.97
CA ALA A 274 4.12 -1.01 -13.09
C ALA A 274 2.87 -0.48 -13.78
N VAL A 275 2.89 0.78 -14.25
CA VAL A 275 1.75 1.42 -14.92
C VAL A 275 2.14 1.92 -16.31
N PRO A 276 1.18 2.06 -17.26
CA PRO A 276 1.47 2.65 -18.56
C PRO A 276 2.10 4.03 -18.43
N ALA A 277 3.12 4.34 -19.24
CA ALA A 277 3.92 5.56 -19.12
C ALA A 277 3.08 6.85 -19.12
N GLN A 278 2.00 6.89 -19.90
CA GLN A 278 1.05 8.01 -19.96
C GLN A 278 0.33 8.31 -18.63
N HIS A 279 0.34 7.36 -17.68
CA HIS A 279 -0.30 7.47 -16.37
C HIS A 279 0.70 7.66 -15.22
N ALA A 280 2.01 7.67 -15.51
CA ALA A 280 3.07 7.79 -14.51
C ALA A 280 2.93 9.07 -13.66
N GLU A 281 2.77 10.23 -14.31
CA GLU A 281 2.65 11.51 -13.62
C GLU A 281 1.34 11.61 -12.82
N GLU A 282 0.24 11.13 -13.39
CA GLU A 282 -1.06 11.15 -12.71
C GLU A 282 -1.08 10.23 -11.49
N LEU A 283 -0.46 9.04 -11.57
CA LEU A 283 -0.24 8.17 -10.41
C LEU A 283 0.58 8.86 -9.33
N LYS A 284 1.68 9.53 -9.70
CA LYS A 284 2.55 10.24 -8.75
C LYS A 284 1.78 11.34 -8.01
N GLN A 285 1.07 12.21 -8.72
CA GLN A 285 0.28 13.29 -8.11
C GLN A 285 -0.81 12.74 -7.19
N ASN A 286 -1.55 11.74 -7.63
CA ASN A 286 -2.62 11.13 -6.82
C ASN A 286 -2.07 10.38 -5.59
N THR A 287 -0.88 9.79 -5.70
CA THR A 287 -0.18 9.15 -4.58
C THR A 287 0.27 10.17 -3.55
N LEU A 288 0.85 11.30 -4.00
CA LEU A 288 1.26 12.39 -3.10
C LEU A 288 0.07 12.98 -2.34
N TRP A 289 -1.06 13.20 -3.04
CA TRP A 289 -2.29 13.64 -2.40
C TRP A 289 -2.75 12.65 -1.32
N LEU A 290 -2.80 11.34 -1.65
CA LEU A 290 -3.18 10.28 -0.72
C LEU A 290 -2.28 10.28 0.53
N VAL A 291 -0.97 10.32 0.32
CA VAL A 291 0.05 10.36 1.37
C VAL A 291 -0.16 11.57 2.28
N GLN A 292 -0.39 12.75 1.70
CA GLN A 292 -0.64 13.96 2.49
C GLN A 292 -1.85 13.78 3.41
N GLN A 293 -2.97 13.28 2.87
CA GLN A 293 -4.18 13.09 3.66
C GLN A 293 -4.02 12.05 4.78
N VAL A 294 -3.35 10.92 4.50
CA VAL A 294 -3.19 9.84 5.50
C VAL A 294 -2.10 10.16 6.53
N ILE A 295 -0.94 10.63 6.09
CA ILE A 295 0.25 10.79 6.94
C ILE A 295 0.23 12.13 7.68
N ALA A 296 0.00 13.24 6.95
CA ALA A 296 0.06 14.57 7.54
C ALA A 296 -1.25 14.91 8.25
N GLU A 297 -2.38 14.75 7.56
CA GLU A 297 -3.69 15.19 8.04
C GLU A 297 -4.43 14.13 8.88
N ARG A 298 -3.88 12.92 8.99
CA ARG A 298 -4.45 11.79 9.76
C ARG A 298 -5.89 11.45 9.38
N GLN A 299 -6.23 11.62 8.11
CA GLN A 299 -7.59 11.44 7.60
C GLN A 299 -7.91 9.96 7.41
N ILE A 300 -9.15 9.59 7.73
CA ILE A 300 -9.68 8.23 7.56
C ILE A 300 -10.43 8.16 6.23
N MET A 301 -10.11 7.15 5.42
CA MET A 301 -10.67 6.97 4.09
C MET A 301 -11.54 5.71 4.02
N ALA A 302 -12.85 5.88 4.07
CA ALA A 302 -13.80 4.80 3.86
C ALA A 302 -13.83 4.35 2.39
N VAL A 303 -14.41 3.17 2.14
CA VAL A 303 -14.57 2.60 0.79
C VAL A 303 -16.05 2.41 0.52
N ALA A 304 -16.53 2.97 -0.61
CA ALA A 304 -17.93 2.96 -1.01
C ALA A 304 -18.08 2.42 -2.43
N ASN A 305 -18.07 1.08 -2.54
CA ASN A 305 -18.16 0.37 -3.82
C ASN A 305 -19.57 -0.11 -4.14
N SER A 306 -20.25 -0.70 -3.15
CA SER A 306 -21.54 -1.36 -3.33
C SER A 306 -22.66 -0.37 -3.63
N GLU A 307 -23.62 -0.79 -4.46
CA GLU A 307 -24.79 0.00 -4.84
C GLU A 307 -26.06 -0.86 -4.73
N PRO A 308 -27.22 -0.23 -4.51
CA PRO A 308 -28.50 -0.94 -4.62
C PRO A 308 -28.63 -1.59 -6.01
N GLY A 309 -28.90 -2.89 -6.03
CA GLY A 309 -29.13 -3.64 -7.28
C GLY A 309 -27.88 -4.09 -8.06
N SER A 310 -26.65 -3.71 -7.68
CA SER A 310 -25.44 -4.10 -8.44
C SER A 310 -24.91 -5.50 -8.11
N GLY A 311 -25.45 -6.17 -7.09
CA GLY A 311 -24.98 -7.49 -6.64
C GLY A 311 -23.50 -7.52 -6.22
N GLY A 312 -22.92 -6.36 -5.92
CA GLY A 312 -21.49 -6.22 -5.67
C GLY A 312 -20.64 -6.47 -6.91
N GLU A 313 -21.13 -6.22 -8.14
CA GLU A 313 -20.32 -6.08 -9.36
C GLU A 313 -20.00 -4.60 -9.62
N LEU A 314 -18.71 -4.28 -9.71
CA LEU A 314 -18.27 -2.91 -9.97
C LEU A 314 -18.53 -2.51 -11.42
N ARG A 315 -18.44 -3.46 -12.36
CA ARG A 315 -18.78 -3.21 -13.76
C ARG A 315 -20.24 -2.80 -13.98
N LEU A 316 -21.13 -3.09 -13.03
CA LEU A 316 -22.55 -2.72 -13.09
C LEU A 316 -22.87 -1.42 -12.32
N THR A 317 -21.84 -0.71 -11.81
CA THR A 317 -22.03 0.57 -11.11
C THR A 317 -22.80 1.56 -11.99
N GLN A 318 -23.78 2.21 -11.39
CA GLN A 318 -24.62 3.26 -11.95
C GLN A 318 -24.18 4.66 -11.49
N THR A 319 -23.37 4.76 -10.43
CA THR A 319 -22.70 6.02 -10.08
C THR A 319 -21.82 6.45 -11.24
N ILE A 320 -21.97 7.68 -11.69
CA ILE A 320 -21.20 8.27 -12.79
C ILE A 320 -20.22 9.31 -12.26
N ALA A 321 -19.10 9.48 -12.96
CA ALA A 321 -18.13 10.55 -12.79
C ALA A 321 -18.01 11.32 -14.10
N VAL A 322 -18.36 12.61 -14.09
CA VAL A 322 -18.34 13.50 -15.26
C VAL A 322 -17.30 14.59 -15.04
N ARG A 323 -16.52 14.95 -16.05
CA ARG A 323 -15.65 16.14 -15.95
C ARG A 323 -16.48 17.41 -16.04
N ASN A 324 -16.30 18.32 -15.10
CA ASN A 324 -16.89 19.65 -15.13
C ASN A 324 -16.05 20.61 -16.01
N LYS A 325 -16.47 21.87 -16.09
CA LYS A 325 -15.83 22.89 -16.95
C LYS A 325 -14.38 23.19 -16.55
N ASP A 326 -14.01 22.94 -15.30
CA ASP A 326 -12.67 23.15 -14.75
C ASP A 326 -11.79 21.88 -14.87
N GLY A 327 -12.33 20.83 -15.50
CA GLY A 327 -11.62 19.56 -15.72
C GLY A 327 -11.65 18.60 -14.53
N LEU A 328 -12.31 18.96 -13.43
CA LEU A 328 -12.46 18.14 -12.22
C LEU A 328 -13.61 17.14 -12.37
N PHE A 329 -13.55 16.01 -11.67
CA PHE A 329 -14.63 15.03 -11.70
C PHE A 329 -15.73 15.36 -10.69
N GLU A 330 -16.98 15.30 -11.13
CA GLU A 330 -18.18 15.37 -10.29
C GLU A 330 -18.92 14.03 -10.33
N LEU A 331 -19.26 13.51 -9.16
CA LEU A 331 -19.90 12.22 -9.01
C LEU A 331 -21.39 12.36 -8.69
N THR A 332 -22.21 11.55 -9.34
CA THR A 332 -23.65 11.43 -9.05
C THR A 332 -24.05 9.97 -8.94
N GLY A 333 -24.70 9.60 -7.83
CA GLY A 333 -25.12 8.22 -7.56
C GLY A 333 -25.42 7.95 -6.09
N ARG A 334 -25.64 6.68 -5.76
CA ARG A 334 -25.91 6.21 -4.39
C ARG A 334 -25.08 4.97 -4.09
N LYS A 335 -24.44 4.93 -2.92
CA LYS A 335 -23.71 3.77 -2.41
C LYS A 335 -24.41 3.18 -1.19
N SER A 336 -24.36 1.85 -1.07
CA SER A 336 -25.08 1.12 -0.02
C SER A 336 -24.32 1.04 1.29
N PHE A 337 -23.01 0.87 1.24
CA PHE A 337 -22.20 0.56 2.41
C PHE A 337 -20.84 1.25 2.34
N ALA A 338 -20.51 1.98 3.39
CA ALA A 338 -19.21 2.57 3.66
C ALA A 338 -18.88 2.38 5.15
N THR A 339 -18.12 1.32 5.46
CA THR A 339 -17.60 1.04 6.80
C THR A 339 -16.80 2.23 7.33
N LEU A 340 -16.96 2.53 8.63
CA LEU A 340 -16.48 3.74 9.29
C LEU A 340 -17.07 5.05 8.75
N GLY A 341 -18.18 5.00 8.01
CA GLY A 341 -18.70 6.20 7.33
C GLY A 341 -18.92 7.41 8.25
N PRO A 342 -19.51 7.28 9.46
CA PRO A 342 -19.67 8.43 10.36
C PRO A 342 -18.36 9.09 10.81
N ASP A 343 -17.26 8.32 10.84
CA ASP A 343 -15.95 8.75 11.34
C ASP A 343 -14.93 9.02 10.21
N ALA A 344 -15.32 8.76 8.96
CA ALA A 344 -14.49 8.94 7.78
C ALA A 344 -14.52 10.39 7.27
N ASP A 345 -13.36 10.85 6.80
CA ASP A 345 -13.21 12.18 6.23
C ASP A 345 -13.37 12.17 4.70
N TYR A 346 -12.90 11.08 4.07
CA TYR A 346 -13.02 10.83 2.64
C TYR A 346 -13.65 9.47 2.36
N PHE A 347 -14.33 9.38 1.23
CA PHE A 347 -14.95 8.17 0.73
C PHE A 347 -14.38 7.87 -0.65
N MET A 348 -13.72 6.73 -0.80
CA MET A 348 -13.33 6.22 -2.10
C MET A 348 -14.54 5.57 -2.76
N CYS A 349 -15.15 6.29 -3.69
CA CYS A 349 -16.36 5.92 -4.40
C CYS A 349 -15.99 5.34 -5.77
N ALA A 350 -16.42 4.12 -6.06
CA ALA A 350 -16.34 3.61 -7.42
C ALA A 350 -17.35 4.35 -8.33
N ALA A 351 -16.94 4.79 -9.51
CA ALA A 351 -17.82 5.48 -10.43
C ALA A 351 -17.43 5.22 -11.89
N ARG A 352 -18.44 5.24 -12.77
CA ARG A 352 -18.26 5.11 -14.20
C ARG A 352 -17.93 6.46 -14.83
N CYS A 353 -16.79 6.56 -15.49
CA CYS A 353 -16.39 7.79 -16.20
C CYS A 353 -17.27 8.03 -17.43
N VAL A 354 -17.72 9.27 -17.63
CA VAL A 354 -18.55 9.69 -18.78
C VAL A 354 -17.99 10.98 -19.42
N PRO A 355 -17.77 11.03 -20.76
CA PRO A 355 -17.92 9.94 -21.72
C PRO A 355 -16.93 8.80 -21.46
N GLN A 356 -17.33 7.58 -21.85
CA GLN A 356 -16.62 6.35 -21.47
C GLN A 356 -15.28 6.23 -22.20
N SER A 357 -14.17 6.13 -21.46
CA SER A 357 -12.88 5.63 -21.95
C SER A 357 -12.78 4.11 -21.74
N GLU A 358 -11.81 3.46 -22.40
CA GLU A 358 -11.70 2.00 -22.61
C GLU A 358 -11.89 1.10 -21.37
N ASP A 359 -11.61 1.59 -20.16
CA ASP A 359 -11.96 0.93 -18.89
C ASP A 359 -12.99 1.75 -18.10
N ALA A 360 -14.16 1.14 -17.87
CA ALA A 360 -15.37 1.91 -17.58
C ALA A 360 -15.55 2.38 -16.12
N VAL A 361 -14.76 1.94 -15.12
CA VAL A 361 -15.03 2.23 -13.70
C VAL A 361 -13.76 2.48 -12.88
N ASP A 362 -13.67 3.66 -12.28
CA ASP A 362 -12.55 4.14 -11.45
C ASP A 362 -12.97 4.40 -10.01
N GLY A 363 -12.01 4.60 -9.12
CA GLY A 363 -12.23 5.02 -7.73
C GLY A 363 -11.91 6.50 -7.57
N PHE A 364 -12.77 7.24 -6.87
CA PHE A 364 -12.58 8.67 -6.62
C PHE A 364 -12.76 8.98 -5.14
N PHE A 365 -11.83 9.73 -4.55
CA PHE A 365 -11.96 10.23 -3.20
C PHE A 365 -12.86 11.47 -3.18
N VAL A 366 -13.95 11.39 -2.43
CA VAL A 366 -14.91 12.48 -2.22
C VAL A 366 -14.90 12.84 -0.74
N HIS A 367 -14.73 14.12 -0.41
CA HIS A 367 -14.74 14.58 0.97
C HIS A 367 -16.15 14.45 1.58
N ARG A 368 -16.24 14.17 2.89
CA ARG A 368 -17.51 13.94 3.58
C ARG A 368 -18.53 15.08 3.48
N THR A 369 -18.06 16.31 3.24
CA THR A 369 -18.94 17.49 3.10
C THR A 369 -19.61 17.58 1.73
N GLN A 370 -19.20 16.76 0.76
CA GLN A 370 -19.75 16.73 -0.59
C GLN A 370 -20.82 15.64 -0.77
N LEU A 371 -21.23 14.97 0.31
CA LEU A 371 -22.16 13.86 0.25
C LEU A 371 -23.15 13.86 1.43
N LEU A 372 -24.23 13.11 1.26
CA LEU A 372 -25.24 12.90 2.29
C LEU A 372 -25.10 11.48 2.80
N LEU A 373 -24.81 11.32 4.10
CA LEU A 373 -24.76 10.02 4.76
C LEU A 373 -26.16 9.55 5.15
N ASP A 374 -26.46 8.30 4.80
CA ASP A 374 -27.63 7.57 5.26
C ASP A 374 -27.22 6.76 6.51
N ASP A 375 -27.25 7.43 7.66
CA ASP A 375 -26.75 6.92 8.95
C ASP A 375 -27.71 5.91 9.62
N HIS A 376 -28.42 5.13 8.79
CA HIS A 376 -29.28 4.04 9.22
C HIS A 376 -28.56 2.70 9.03
N TRP A 377 -27.95 2.20 10.12
CA TRP A 377 -27.22 0.94 10.15
C TRP A 377 -27.80 0.01 11.22
N ASP A 378 -28.47 -1.07 10.78
CA ASP A 378 -28.99 -2.13 11.65
C ASP A 378 -28.70 -3.53 11.06
N PRO A 379 -27.46 -4.03 11.22
CA PRO A 379 -27.09 -5.33 10.68
C PRO A 379 -27.28 -6.44 11.72
N LEU A 380 -27.27 -7.68 11.23
CA LEU A 380 -27.23 -8.89 12.07
C LEU A 380 -25.93 -8.97 12.88
N GLY A 381 -24.79 -8.72 12.24
CA GLY A 381 -23.44 -8.77 12.81
C GLY A 381 -22.54 -7.70 12.20
N MET A 382 -21.28 -7.64 12.63
CA MET A 382 -20.36 -6.52 12.37
C MET A 382 -20.98 -5.18 12.80
N ARG A 383 -21.78 -5.17 13.87
CA ARG A 383 -22.63 -4.02 14.26
C ARG A 383 -21.82 -2.73 14.46
N PRO A 384 -20.71 -2.72 15.21
CA PRO A 384 -19.92 -1.51 15.44
C PRO A 384 -19.28 -0.91 14.18
N THR A 385 -19.26 -1.58 13.02
CA THR A 385 -18.53 -1.04 11.85
C THR A 385 -19.18 0.18 11.22
N ALA A 386 -20.43 0.52 11.58
CA ALA A 386 -21.19 1.65 11.06
C ALA A 386 -21.10 1.75 9.52
N SER A 387 -21.42 0.66 8.82
CA SER A 387 -21.30 0.56 7.36
C SER A 387 -22.49 1.25 6.66
N VAL A 388 -22.55 2.57 6.79
CA VAL A 388 -23.68 3.42 6.36
C VAL A 388 -23.75 3.61 4.84
N GLY A 389 -24.93 3.99 4.36
CA GLY A 389 -25.13 4.38 2.95
C GLY A 389 -24.71 5.84 2.68
N LEU A 390 -24.60 6.21 1.41
CA LEU A 390 -24.37 7.61 1.03
C LEU A 390 -24.98 7.96 -0.34
N THR A 391 -25.28 9.24 -0.51
CA THR A 391 -25.77 9.84 -1.76
C THR A 391 -24.81 10.94 -2.23
N LEU A 392 -24.50 10.92 -3.53
CA LEU A 392 -23.63 11.87 -4.24
C LEU A 392 -24.51 12.67 -5.22
N GLN A 393 -24.47 13.99 -5.12
CA GLN A 393 -25.22 14.92 -5.98
C GLN A 393 -24.25 15.93 -6.58
N CYS A 394 -23.72 15.64 -7.78
CA CYS A 394 -22.63 16.41 -8.39
C CYS A 394 -21.45 16.65 -7.41
N ALA A 395 -21.13 15.63 -6.62
CA ALA A 395 -20.13 15.71 -5.58
C ALA A 395 -18.73 15.82 -6.19
N GLN A 396 -18.00 16.89 -5.89
CA GLN A 396 -16.67 17.09 -6.45
C GLN A 396 -15.67 16.06 -5.89
N ALA A 397 -14.97 15.35 -6.77
CA ALA A 397 -13.86 14.49 -6.40
C ALA A 397 -12.64 15.33 -6.02
N ALA A 398 -12.01 15.00 -4.91
CA ALA A 398 -10.75 15.60 -4.49
C ALA A 398 -9.56 14.99 -5.24
N CYS A 399 -9.60 13.68 -5.50
CA CYS A 399 -8.53 12.94 -6.15
C CYS A 399 -9.07 11.64 -6.75
N ARG A 400 -8.46 11.15 -7.84
CA ARG A 400 -8.71 9.79 -8.32
C ARG A 400 -7.78 8.81 -7.59
N LEU A 401 -8.24 7.60 -7.34
CA LEU A 401 -7.41 6.51 -6.81
C LEU A 401 -6.38 6.10 -7.86
N GLY A 402 -5.10 6.39 -7.62
CA GLY A 402 -4.00 5.99 -8.51
C GLY A 402 -4.13 6.60 -9.91
N PHE A 403 -4.42 5.78 -10.92
CA PHE A 403 -4.57 6.16 -12.32
C PHE A 403 -5.84 5.50 -12.94
N PRO A 404 -6.29 5.81 -14.19
CA PRO A 404 -7.47 5.14 -14.74
C PRO A 404 -7.25 3.62 -14.82
N GLY A 405 -8.20 2.83 -14.32
CA GLY A 405 -8.06 1.37 -14.21
C GLY A 405 -7.35 0.90 -12.92
N SER A 406 -6.85 1.78 -12.06
CA SER A 406 -6.25 1.38 -10.77
C SER A 406 -7.19 0.57 -9.90
N LEU A 407 -8.48 0.91 -9.93
CA LEU A 407 -9.49 0.19 -9.16
C LEU A 407 -9.59 -1.26 -9.63
N SER A 408 -9.40 -1.56 -10.93
CA SER A 408 -9.52 -2.90 -11.52
C SER A 408 -8.20 -3.68 -11.62
N GLY A 409 -7.06 -3.00 -11.76
CA GLY A 409 -5.80 -3.57 -12.23
C GLY A 409 -4.72 -3.86 -11.19
N ILE A 410 -4.27 -2.87 -10.40
CA ILE A 410 -2.82 -2.86 -10.07
C ILE A 410 -2.43 -3.09 -8.60
N ASN A 411 -3.17 -2.71 -7.53
CA ASN A 411 -2.74 -3.12 -6.16
C ASN A 411 -3.80 -3.03 -5.06
N ALA A 412 -4.44 -1.87 -4.90
CA ALA A 412 -5.31 -1.56 -3.75
C ALA A 412 -6.42 -2.61 -3.53
N ARG A 413 -6.91 -3.21 -4.62
CA ARG A 413 -7.93 -4.26 -4.56
C ARG A 413 -7.40 -5.58 -3.99
N HIS A 414 -6.15 -5.96 -4.29
CA HIS A 414 -5.55 -7.19 -3.76
C HIS A 414 -5.35 -7.09 -2.25
N TRP A 415 -4.83 -5.95 -1.79
CA TRP A 415 -4.73 -5.64 -0.36
C TRP A 415 -6.11 -5.76 0.30
N SER A 416 -7.10 -5.02 -0.19
CA SER A 416 -8.44 -5.04 0.40
C SER A 416 -9.03 -6.46 0.49
N THR A 417 -8.92 -7.26 -0.57
CA THR A 417 -9.43 -8.64 -0.60
C THR A 417 -8.71 -9.56 0.39
N LEU A 418 -7.37 -9.50 0.47
CA LEU A 418 -6.60 -10.34 1.38
C LEU A 418 -6.70 -9.88 2.84
N LEU A 419 -6.86 -8.59 3.10
CA LEU A 419 -7.18 -8.08 4.44
C LEU A 419 -8.57 -8.55 4.88
N PHE A 420 -9.56 -8.58 4.00
CA PHE A 420 -10.87 -9.18 4.32
C PHE A 420 -10.76 -10.68 4.60
N ALA A 421 -9.99 -11.42 3.79
CA ALA A 421 -9.71 -12.82 4.07
C ALA A 421 -9.08 -12.98 5.45
N SER A 422 -8.11 -12.14 5.80
CA SER A 422 -7.42 -12.13 7.10
C SER A 422 -8.36 -11.87 8.27
N VAL A 423 -9.32 -10.93 8.13
CA VAL A 423 -10.38 -10.71 9.13
C VAL A 423 -11.14 -12.01 9.39
N PHE A 424 -11.62 -12.67 8.34
CA PHE A 424 -12.47 -13.86 8.51
C PHE A 424 -11.71 -15.12 8.93
N VAL A 425 -10.43 -15.26 8.58
CA VAL A 425 -9.57 -16.25 9.23
C VAL A 425 -9.49 -15.98 10.73
N GLY A 426 -9.28 -14.71 11.13
CA GLY A 426 -9.30 -14.31 12.54
C GLY A 426 -10.63 -14.63 13.22
N VAL A 427 -11.77 -14.32 12.58
CA VAL A 427 -13.11 -14.70 13.11
C VAL A 427 -13.21 -16.20 13.38
N ALA A 428 -12.71 -17.04 12.47
CA ALA A 428 -12.69 -18.49 12.66
C ALA A 428 -11.80 -18.91 13.85
N GLU A 429 -10.62 -18.32 13.99
CA GLU A 429 -9.73 -18.55 15.15
C GLU A 429 -10.39 -18.13 16.47
N GLY A 430 -11.05 -16.97 16.48
CA GLY A 430 -11.81 -16.48 17.63
C GLY A 430 -12.98 -17.41 17.99
N ALA A 431 -13.71 -17.91 17.00
CA ALA A 431 -14.79 -18.89 17.19
C ALA A 431 -14.27 -20.19 17.82
N LEU A 432 -13.16 -20.73 17.30
CA LEU A 432 -12.55 -21.95 17.84
C LEU A 432 -12.02 -21.72 19.27
N ALA A 433 -11.37 -20.59 19.53
CA ALA A 433 -10.88 -20.24 20.86
C ALA A 433 -12.03 -20.10 21.87
N ALA A 434 -13.11 -19.42 21.50
CA ALA A 434 -14.30 -19.28 22.33
C ALA A 434 -14.95 -20.65 22.61
N LEU A 435 -15.05 -21.52 21.60
CA LEU A 435 -15.54 -22.89 21.79
C LEU A 435 -14.69 -23.66 22.81
N LEU A 436 -13.35 -23.62 22.70
CA LEU A 436 -12.45 -24.35 23.61
C LEU A 436 -12.62 -23.93 25.08
N GLN A 437 -12.97 -22.67 25.34
CA GLN A 437 -13.26 -22.15 26.67
C GLN A 437 -14.58 -22.69 27.26
N LEU A 438 -15.53 -23.09 26.41
CA LEU A 438 -16.86 -23.56 26.82
C LEU A 438 -16.93 -25.08 27.06
N LEU A 439 -15.98 -25.84 26.51
CA LEU A 439 -15.98 -27.30 26.62
C LEU A 439 -15.52 -27.78 27.99
N ASP A 440 -16.36 -28.56 28.66
CA ASP A 440 -16.01 -29.29 29.88
C ASP A 440 -15.15 -30.53 29.61
N ASN A 441 -14.72 -31.20 30.68
CA ASN A 441 -13.85 -32.38 30.58
C ASN A 441 -14.51 -33.56 29.84
N ASN A 442 -15.82 -33.74 29.96
CA ASN A 442 -16.51 -34.86 29.28
C ASN A 442 -16.62 -34.59 27.78
N ALA A 443 -17.00 -33.37 27.40
CA ALA A 443 -17.04 -32.93 26.01
C ALA A 443 -15.66 -33.05 25.34
N ARG A 444 -14.59 -32.68 26.04
CA ARG A 444 -13.20 -32.81 25.56
C ARG A 444 -12.77 -34.26 25.29
N GLN A 445 -13.38 -35.25 25.94
CA GLN A 445 -13.11 -36.68 25.71
C GLN A 445 -14.01 -37.31 24.65
N SER A 446 -15.10 -36.66 24.26
CA SER A 446 -16.00 -37.16 23.22
C SER A 446 -15.30 -37.28 21.87
N PRO A 447 -15.29 -38.47 21.22
CA PRO A 447 -14.71 -38.64 19.89
C PRO A 447 -15.33 -37.73 18.84
N PHE A 448 -16.64 -37.46 18.94
CA PHE A 448 -17.33 -36.52 18.05
C PHE A 448 -16.76 -35.10 18.17
N VAL A 449 -16.67 -34.58 19.40
CA VAL A 449 -16.12 -33.23 19.66
C VAL A 449 -14.67 -33.13 19.21
N ARG A 450 -13.85 -34.14 19.52
CA ARG A 450 -12.44 -34.18 19.13
C ARG A 450 -12.25 -34.17 17.60
N THR A 451 -13.04 -34.97 16.88
CA THR A 451 -13.03 -34.97 15.41
C THR A 451 -13.47 -33.61 14.86
N THR A 452 -14.55 -33.03 15.38
CA THR A 452 -14.99 -31.68 14.97
C THR A 452 -13.90 -30.64 15.20
N LEU A 453 -13.29 -30.59 16.38
CA LEU A 453 -12.21 -29.65 16.69
C LEU A 453 -11.01 -29.83 15.74
N GLY A 454 -10.61 -31.07 15.47
CA GLY A 454 -9.53 -31.37 14.54
C GLY A 454 -9.82 -30.91 13.11
N THR A 455 -11.04 -31.15 12.61
CA THR A 455 -11.46 -30.67 11.29
C THR A 455 -11.52 -29.15 11.20
N LEU A 456 -12.05 -28.48 12.23
CA LEU A 456 -12.10 -27.01 12.26
C LEU A 456 -10.69 -26.41 12.27
N ALA A 457 -9.80 -26.92 13.14
CA ALA A 457 -8.42 -26.46 13.21
C ALA A 457 -7.68 -26.65 11.88
N LEU A 458 -7.83 -27.80 11.22
CA LEU A 458 -7.24 -28.07 9.91
C LEU A 458 -7.75 -27.11 8.83
N ASN A 459 -9.06 -26.83 8.81
CA ASN A 459 -9.65 -25.93 7.83
C ASN A 459 -9.21 -24.47 8.03
N ILE A 460 -9.05 -24.04 9.29
CA ILE A 460 -8.50 -22.73 9.65
C ILE A 460 -7.06 -22.62 9.18
N ASP A 461 -6.23 -23.63 9.47
CA ASP A 461 -4.82 -23.67 9.05
C ASP A 461 -4.68 -23.64 7.51
N ALA A 462 -5.52 -24.38 6.79
CA ALA A 462 -5.56 -24.34 5.33
C ALA A 462 -5.96 -22.96 4.78
N ALA A 463 -6.98 -22.31 5.37
CA ALA A 463 -7.39 -20.97 4.98
C ALA A 463 -6.30 -19.93 5.26
N ALA A 464 -5.69 -20.01 6.44
CA ALA A 464 -4.56 -19.19 6.87
C ALA A 464 -3.37 -19.32 5.93
N GLY A 465 -2.91 -20.53 5.66
CA GLY A 465 -1.79 -20.80 4.76
C GLY A 465 -2.04 -20.31 3.33
N PHE A 466 -3.29 -20.37 2.85
CA PHE A 466 -3.64 -19.83 1.53
C PHE A 466 -3.53 -18.30 1.50
N VAL A 467 -4.03 -17.60 2.52
CA VAL A 467 -3.87 -16.14 2.63
C VAL A 467 -2.39 -15.78 2.73
N GLU A 468 -1.64 -16.42 3.64
CA GLU A 468 -0.22 -16.17 3.86
C GLU A 468 0.60 -16.33 2.58
N ALA A 469 0.39 -17.40 1.83
CA ALA A 469 1.08 -17.63 0.55
C ALA A 469 0.83 -16.51 -0.47
N LEU A 470 -0.39 -15.96 -0.54
CA LEU A 470 -0.71 -14.87 -1.47
C LEU A 470 -0.18 -13.51 -1.00
N THR A 471 -0.08 -13.28 0.31
CA THR A 471 0.46 -12.03 0.86
C THR A 471 1.96 -11.85 0.60
N GLN A 472 2.67 -12.93 0.26
CA GLN A 472 4.10 -12.88 -0.12
C GLN A 472 4.33 -12.45 -1.58
N ILE A 473 3.28 -12.39 -2.40
CA ILE A 473 3.43 -12.02 -3.81
C ILE A 473 3.55 -10.49 -3.91
N THR A 474 4.71 -10.01 -4.33
CA THR A 474 5.04 -8.59 -4.47
C THR A 474 5.22 -8.13 -5.91
N ASP A 475 5.07 -9.03 -6.89
CA ASP A 475 5.26 -8.72 -8.31
C ASP A 475 4.23 -7.73 -8.83
N MET A 476 4.70 -6.75 -9.63
CA MET A 476 3.89 -5.65 -10.14
C MET A 476 4.17 -5.41 -11.64
N PRO A 477 3.15 -5.28 -12.50
CA PRO A 477 1.72 -5.45 -12.19
C PRO A 477 1.40 -6.90 -11.82
N TYR A 478 0.43 -7.09 -10.91
CA TYR A 478 0.06 -8.42 -10.44
C TYR A 478 -0.37 -9.35 -11.59
N PRO A 479 0.08 -10.61 -11.60
CA PRO A 479 -0.40 -11.60 -12.57
C PRO A 479 -1.94 -11.75 -12.47
N PRO A 480 -2.68 -11.80 -13.59
CA PRO A 480 -4.14 -11.95 -13.57
C PRO A 480 -4.64 -13.14 -12.75
N ALA A 481 -3.91 -14.27 -12.77
CA ALA A 481 -4.21 -15.45 -11.98
C ALA A 481 -4.13 -15.20 -10.46
N THR A 482 -3.25 -14.29 -10.01
CA THR A 482 -3.11 -13.93 -8.59
C THR A 482 -4.38 -13.27 -8.06
N LYS A 483 -5.01 -12.40 -8.85
CA LYS A 483 -6.27 -11.74 -8.50
C LYS A 483 -7.39 -12.73 -8.23
N GLU A 484 -7.52 -13.73 -9.09
CA GLU A 484 -8.48 -14.81 -8.91
C GLU A 484 -8.20 -15.60 -7.64
N ARG A 485 -6.94 -15.99 -7.42
CA ARG A 485 -6.55 -16.71 -6.19
C ARG A 485 -6.85 -15.91 -4.93
N CYS A 486 -6.71 -14.59 -4.94
CA CYS A 486 -7.11 -13.73 -3.82
C CYS A 486 -8.62 -13.81 -3.53
N ASN A 487 -9.46 -13.79 -4.57
CA ASN A 487 -10.91 -13.95 -4.42
C ASN A 487 -11.27 -15.35 -3.88
N ASN A 488 -10.54 -16.38 -4.31
CA ASN A 488 -10.71 -17.75 -3.84
C ASN A 488 -10.30 -17.85 -2.36
N ALA A 489 -9.16 -17.28 -1.96
CA ALA A 489 -8.71 -17.26 -0.57
C ALA A 489 -9.71 -16.56 0.36
N LYS A 490 -10.26 -15.41 -0.06
CA LYS A 490 -11.34 -14.74 0.67
C LYS A 490 -12.58 -15.63 0.81
N SER A 491 -12.96 -16.35 -0.25
CA SER A 491 -14.14 -17.23 -0.23
C SER A 491 -13.94 -18.46 0.66
N VAL A 492 -12.74 -19.03 0.67
CA VAL A 492 -12.34 -20.10 1.61
C VAL A 492 -12.40 -19.58 3.05
N ALA A 493 -11.80 -18.42 3.33
CA ALA A 493 -11.85 -17.81 4.66
C ALA A 493 -13.29 -17.56 5.12
N ALA A 494 -14.16 -17.06 4.23
CA ALA A 494 -15.57 -16.83 4.53
C ALA A 494 -16.32 -18.12 4.88
N LYS A 495 -16.12 -19.19 4.10
CA LYS A 495 -16.71 -20.51 4.36
C LYS A 495 -16.24 -21.06 5.71
N VAL A 496 -14.94 -21.04 5.96
CA VAL A 496 -14.33 -21.55 7.19
C VAL A 496 -14.79 -20.77 8.42
N ALA A 497 -14.93 -19.45 8.33
CA ALA A 497 -15.47 -18.62 9.41
C ALA A 497 -16.90 -19.02 9.79
N VAL A 498 -17.80 -19.13 8.80
CA VAL A 498 -19.19 -19.53 9.04
C VAL A 498 -19.28 -20.95 9.57
N GLU A 499 -18.55 -21.90 8.99
CA GLU A 499 -18.53 -23.30 9.43
C GLU A 499 -18.03 -23.42 10.87
N THR A 500 -16.96 -22.71 11.23
CA THR A 500 -16.39 -22.74 12.58
C THR A 500 -17.33 -22.11 13.59
N ALA A 501 -17.89 -20.93 13.30
CA ALA A 501 -18.80 -20.25 14.22
C ALA A 501 -20.13 -21.02 14.40
N THR A 502 -20.61 -21.69 13.35
CA THR A 502 -21.80 -22.55 13.42
C THR A 502 -21.53 -23.76 14.34
N ASN A 503 -20.41 -24.46 14.14
CA ASN A 503 -20.05 -25.60 15.00
C ASN A 503 -19.79 -25.16 16.45
N ALA A 504 -19.15 -24.00 16.66
CA ALA A 504 -18.98 -23.42 17.98
C ALA A 504 -20.33 -23.17 18.67
N SER A 505 -21.31 -22.65 17.95
CA SER A 505 -22.67 -22.40 18.47
C SER A 505 -23.38 -23.70 18.84
N MET A 506 -23.29 -24.72 17.97
CA MET A 506 -23.91 -26.03 18.23
C MET A 506 -23.31 -26.71 19.46
N LEU A 507 -21.98 -26.66 19.62
CA LEU A 507 -21.27 -27.30 20.73
C LEU A 507 -21.36 -26.50 22.05
N ALA A 508 -21.60 -25.19 21.99
CA ALA A 508 -21.89 -24.36 23.16
C ALA A 508 -23.30 -24.62 23.76
N GLY A 509 -24.18 -25.29 23.00
CA GLY A 509 -25.54 -25.64 23.41
C GLY A 509 -26.46 -24.42 23.57
N GLY A 510 -27.60 -24.62 24.25
CA GLY A 510 -28.67 -23.61 24.33
C GLY A 510 -28.26 -22.24 24.91
N LYS A 511 -27.16 -22.16 25.67
CA LYS A 511 -26.63 -20.88 26.19
C LYS A 511 -26.21 -19.92 25.07
N ALA A 512 -25.73 -20.47 23.95
CA ALA A 512 -25.34 -19.69 22.78
C ALA A 512 -26.52 -19.12 21.99
N TYR A 513 -27.77 -19.43 22.33
CA TYR A 513 -28.94 -18.87 21.68
C TYR A 513 -29.26 -17.42 22.11
N LYS A 514 -28.58 -16.91 23.16
CA LYS A 514 -28.74 -15.52 23.59
C LYS A 514 -27.93 -14.59 22.67
N ALA A 515 -28.56 -13.54 22.17
CA ALA A 515 -27.91 -12.57 21.26
C ALA A 515 -26.63 -11.93 21.83
N ASN A 516 -26.51 -11.81 23.16
CA ASN A 516 -25.33 -11.27 23.84
C ASN A 516 -24.29 -12.31 24.24
N HIS A 517 -24.48 -13.59 23.90
CA HIS A 517 -23.48 -14.62 24.13
C HIS A 517 -22.34 -14.48 23.12
N LEU A 518 -21.09 -14.56 23.57
CA LEU A 518 -19.90 -14.36 22.73
C LEU A 518 -19.93 -15.19 21.43
N VAL A 519 -20.26 -16.48 21.53
CA VAL A 519 -20.34 -17.36 20.34
C VAL A 519 -21.48 -16.96 19.40
N SER A 520 -22.60 -16.44 19.92
CA SER A 520 -23.70 -15.93 19.09
C SER A 520 -23.26 -14.68 18.32
N GLN A 521 -22.52 -13.79 18.99
CA GLN A 521 -21.98 -12.57 18.37
C GLN A 521 -20.99 -12.93 17.26
N ILE A 522 -20.03 -13.83 17.55
CA ILE A 522 -19.07 -14.31 16.55
C ILE A 522 -19.78 -14.98 15.36
N LEU A 523 -20.86 -15.75 15.58
CA LEU A 523 -21.65 -16.30 14.50
C LEU A 523 -22.28 -15.21 13.63
N HIS A 524 -22.89 -14.20 14.23
CA HIS A 524 -23.47 -13.09 13.47
C HIS A 524 -22.41 -12.33 12.67
N ASP A 525 -21.24 -12.09 13.24
CA ASP A 525 -20.12 -11.46 12.56
C ASP A 525 -19.61 -12.32 11.40
N ALA A 526 -19.49 -13.63 11.60
CA ALA A 526 -19.08 -14.59 10.57
C ALA A 526 -20.05 -14.63 9.38
N LEU A 527 -21.36 -14.45 9.61
CA LEU A 527 -22.38 -14.44 8.55
C LEU A 527 -22.24 -13.25 7.58
N ALA A 528 -21.49 -12.20 7.94
CA ALA A 528 -21.14 -11.14 6.98
C ALA A 528 -20.15 -11.63 5.90
N ALA A 529 -19.33 -12.65 6.19
CA ALA A 529 -18.22 -13.06 5.34
C ALA A 529 -18.63 -13.46 3.91
N PRO A 530 -19.68 -14.26 3.69
CA PRO A 530 -20.10 -14.66 2.35
C PRO A 530 -20.75 -13.50 1.57
N LEU A 531 -21.24 -12.47 2.26
CA LEU A 531 -21.98 -11.34 1.68
C LEU A 531 -21.07 -10.21 1.22
N LEU A 532 -20.00 -9.94 1.98
CA LEU A 532 -19.02 -8.90 1.65
C LEU A 532 -18.31 -9.21 0.32
N ARG A 533 -17.85 -8.18 -0.38
CA ARG A 533 -17.19 -8.34 -1.68
C ARG A 533 -15.83 -9.08 -1.55
N PRO A 534 -15.47 -9.95 -2.51
CA PRO A 534 -16.36 -10.56 -3.50
C PRO A 534 -17.37 -11.49 -2.82
N PRO A 535 -18.67 -11.42 -3.17
CA PRO A 535 -19.68 -12.30 -2.60
C PRO A 535 -19.37 -13.77 -2.94
N TYR A 536 -19.59 -14.67 -1.99
CA TYR A 536 -19.24 -16.08 -2.14
C TYR A 536 -19.89 -16.73 -3.38
N PRO A 537 -21.21 -16.60 -3.64
CA PRO A 537 -21.84 -17.25 -4.80
C PRO A 537 -21.20 -16.86 -6.13
N LYS A 538 -20.75 -15.62 -6.25
CA LYS A 538 -20.12 -15.11 -7.47
C LYS A 538 -18.75 -15.71 -7.72
N VAL A 539 -17.98 -15.96 -6.67
CA VAL A 539 -16.67 -16.61 -6.82
C VAL A 539 -16.87 -18.07 -7.22
N ILE A 540 -17.83 -18.76 -6.61
CA ILE A 540 -18.15 -20.15 -6.97
C ILE A 540 -18.64 -20.26 -8.42
N ASP A 541 -19.54 -19.38 -8.85
CA ASP A 541 -20.01 -19.30 -10.24
C ASP A 541 -18.85 -19.08 -11.22
N GLY A 542 -17.95 -18.13 -10.91
CA GLY A 542 -16.77 -17.86 -11.73
C GLY A 542 -15.79 -19.04 -11.83
N ILE A 543 -15.65 -19.86 -10.78
CA ILE A 543 -14.86 -21.09 -10.82
C ILE A 543 -15.57 -22.14 -11.68
N ALA A 544 -16.88 -22.33 -11.49
CA ALA A 544 -17.67 -23.30 -12.23
C ALA A 544 -17.69 -23.01 -13.73
N ALA A 545 -17.93 -21.76 -14.12
CA ALA A 545 -17.92 -21.33 -15.53
C ALA A 545 -16.61 -21.73 -16.22
N LYS A 546 -15.46 -21.46 -15.59
CA LYS A 546 -14.15 -21.83 -16.16
C LYS A 546 -13.94 -23.33 -16.30
N LEU A 547 -14.47 -24.14 -15.39
CA LEU A 547 -14.36 -25.59 -15.50
C LEU A 547 -15.24 -26.17 -16.61
N LEU A 548 -16.31 -25.47 -16.98
CA LEU A 548 -17.26 -25.88 -18.02
C LEU A 548 -16.90 -25.32 -19.40
N ASP A 549 -16.24 -24.17 -19.45
CA ASP A 549 -15.79 -23.50 -20.68
C ASP A 549 -14.43 -24.02 -21.20
N ASN A 550 -13.74 -24.87 -20.42
CA ASN A 550 -12.55 -25.65 -20.81
C ASN A 550 -12.94 -27.06 -21.27
#